data_AF-A0A951EBA3-F1
#
_entry.id   AF-A0A951EBA3-F1
#
_cell.length_a   1.000
_cell.length_b   1.000
_cell.length_c   1.000
_cell.angle_alpha   90.00
_cell.angle_beta   90.00
_cell.angle_gamma   90.00
#
_symmetry.space_group_name_H-M   'P 1'
#
loop_
_entity.id
_entity.type
_entity.pdbx_description
1 polymer ?
#
loop_
_entity_poly.entity_id
_entity_poly.type
_entity_poly.pdbx_seq_one_letter_code
_entity_poly.pdbx_strand_id
1 'polypeptide(L)' 'MGTTQAKLPTLLNRAEYRAWAETQTRGRVERVDGEIIAMSPERAGRARVKARAWQALDRALREARLP' A
#
# COMPACT_ATOMS: atom_id res chain seq x y z
N MET A 1 -16.88 -17.97 -15.68
CA MET A 1 -17.67 -17.73 -14.45
C MET A 1 -17.21 -16.43 -13.84
N GLY A 2 -18.01 -15.37 -14.00
CA GLY A 2 -17.66 -14.04 -13.52
C GLY A 2 -17.59 -14.04 -12.00
N THR A 3 -16.46 -13.64 -11.45
CA THR A 3 -16.35 -13.34 -10.02
C THR A 3 -17.20 -12.10 -9.76
N THR A 4 -18.37 -12.30 -9.17
CA THR A 4 -19.19 -11.25 -8.57
C THR A 4 -18.32 -10.50 -7.57
N GLN A 5 -17.84 -9.33 -7.96
CA GLN A 5 -17.20 -8.39 -7.05
C GLN A 5 -18.30 -7.92 -6.10
N ALA A 6 -18.30 -8.45 -4.88
CA ALA A 6 -19.17 -7.93 -3.82
C ALA A 6 -18.93 -6.42 -3.72
N LYS A 7 -19.99 -5.64 -3.93
CA LYS A 7 -19.95 -4.18 -3.93
C LYS A 7 -19.68 -3.74 -2.49
N LEU A 8 -18.41 -3.52 -2.16
CA LEU A 8 -18.01 -2.97 -0.88
C LEU A 8 -18.73 -1.62 -0.70
N PRO A 9 -19.14 -1.26 0.53
CA PRO A 9 -19.64 0.08 0.81
C PRO A 9 -18.65 1.08 0.22
N THR A 10 -19.15 2.00 -0.61
CA THR A 10 -18.30 2.79 -1.51
C THR A 10 -17.27 3.63 -0.77
N LEU A 11 -17.49 3.89 0.52
CA LEU A 11 -16.58 4.61 1.39
C LEU A 11 -16.46 3.90 2.74
N LEU A 12 -15.26 3.41 3.07
CA LEU A 12 -14.92 2.92 4.40
C LEU A 12 -14.22 4.02 5.20
N ASN A 13 -14.58 4.17 6.46
CA ASN A 13 -13.75 4.92 7.39
C ASN A 13 -12.43 4.15 7.68
N ARG A 14 -11.50 4.79 8.40
CA ARG A 14 -10.17 4.20 8.68
C ARG A 14 -10.26 2.85 9.42
N ALA A 15 -11.15 2.73 10.40
CA ALA A 15 -11.28 1.53 11.23
C ALA A 15 -11.90 0.38 10.43
N GLU A 16 -12.96 0.67 9.68
CA GLU A 16 -13.61 -0.28 8.78
C GLU A 16 -12.64 -0.79 7.71
N TYR A 17 -11.89 0.12 7.09
CA TYR A 17 -10.86 -0.25 6.12
C TYR A 17 -9.80 -1.16 6.73
N ARG A 18 -9.33 -0.87 7.97
CA ARG A 18 -8.31 -1.69 8.62
C ARG A 18 -8.83 -3.11 8.89
N ALA A 19 -10.02 -3.22 9.48
CA ALA A 19 -10.64 -4.51 9.76
C ALA A 19 -10.87 -5.31 8.46
N TRP A 20 -11.36 -4.64 7.42
CA TRP A 20 -11.51 -5.24 6.10
C TRP A 20 -10.14 -5.67 5.54
N ALA A 21 -9.13 -4.80 5.49
CA ALA A 21 -7.82 -5.08 4.89
C ALA A 21 -7.09 -6.27 5.53
N GLU A 22 -7.25 -6.49 6.84
CA GLU A 22 -6.69 -7.64 7.55
C GLU A 22 -7.29 -8.98 7.08
N THR A 23 -8.49 -9.00 6.50
CA THR A 23 -9.09 -10.21 5.94
C THR A 23 -8.54 -10.57 4.55
N GLN A 24 -7.73 -9.72 3.93
CA GLN A 24 -7.28 -9.90 2.54
C GLN A 24 -6.02 -10.74 2.50
N THR A 25 -6.11 -11.88 1.81
CA THR A 25 -5.00 -12.82 1.67
C THR A 25 -4.17 -12.57 0.41
N ARG A 26 -4.60 -11.67 -0.49
CA ARG A 26 -3.96 -11.39 -1.77
C ARG A 26 -4.07 -9.93 -2.17
N GLY A 27 -3.06 -9.46 -2.89
CA GLY A 27 -3.02 -8.12 -3.45
C GLY A 27 -2.70 -7.05 -2.42
N ARG A 28 -2.39 -5.85 -2.93
CA ARG A 28 -2.17 -4.66 -2.11
C ARG A 28 -3.25 -3.65 -2.47
N VAL A 29 -3.82 -3.02 -1.45
CA VAL A 29 -4.91 -2.05 -1.57
C VAL A 29 -4.58 -0.84 -0.72
N GLU A 30 -5.13 0.30 -1.10
CA GLU A 30 -5.05 1.55 -0.35
C GLU A 30 -6.44 2.14 -0.16
N ARG A 31 -6.63 2.86 0.95
CA ARG A 31 -7.83 3.67 1.17
C ARG A 31 -7.55 5.09 0.72
N VAL A 32 -8.27 5.58 -0.29
CA VAL A 32 -8.18 6.96 -0.79
C VAL A 32 -9.57 7.57 -0.70
N ASP A 33 -9.73 8.59 0.13
CA ASP A 33 -11.02 9.27 0.42
C ASP A 33 -12.18 8.38 0.83
N GLY A 34 -11.89 7.15 1.27
CA GLY A 34 -12.87 6.14 1.69
C GLY A 34 -12.97 5.01 0.69
N GLU A 35 -12.54 5.21 -0.54
CA GLU A 35 -12.53 4.21 -1.59
C GLU A 35 -11.35 3.25 -1.42
N ILE A 36 -11.56 2.01 -1.86
CA ILE A 36 -10.53 0.98 -1.89
C ILE A 36 -9.95 0.93 -3.29
N ILE A 37 -8.68 1.31 -3.41
CA ILE A 37 -7.94 1.32 -4.68
C ILE A 37 -6.93 0.18 -4.67
N ALA A 38 -6.97 -0.67 -5.70
CA ALA A 38 -5.95 -1.68 -5.89
C ALA A 38 -4.62 -1.03 -6.28
N MET A 39 -3.56 -1.30 -5.52
CA MET A 39 -2.21 -0.92 -5.94
C MET A 39 -1.81 -1.78 -7.13
N SER A 40 -1.24 -1.12 -8.15
CA SER A 40 -0.57 -1.83 -9.24
C SER A 40 0.49 -2.79 -8.68
N PRO A 41 0.62 -4.01 -9.23
CA PRO A 41 1.69 -4.93 -8.86
C PRO A 41 3.06 -4.25 -8.98
N GLU A 42 3.91 -4.41 -7.96
CA GLU A 42 5.23 -3.81 -7.99
C GLU A 42 6.14 -4.58 -8.95
N ARG A 43 6.66 -3.88 -9.96
CA ARG A 43 7.64 -4.44 -10.90
C ARG A 43 9.03 -4.38 -10.27
N ALA A 44 9.88 -5.38 -10.55
CA ALA A 44 11.24 -5.47 -10.01
C ALA A 44 12.08 -4.18 -10.21
N GLY A 45 11.93 -3.51 -11.36
CA GLY A 45 12.59 -2.22 -11.62
C GLY A 45 12.15 -1.11 -10.64
N ARG A 46 10.84 -1.00 -10.36
CA ARG A 46 10.31 -0.02 -9.38
C ARG A 46 10.78 -0.35 -7.97
N ALA A 47 10.76 -1.62 -7.58
CA ALA A 47 11.27 -2.06 -6.28
C ALA A 47 12.75 -1.68 -6.09
N ARG A 48 13.60 -1.91 -7.10
CA ARG A 48 15.03 -1.54 -7.06
C ARG A 48 15.24 -0.04 -6.92
N VAL A 49 14.48 0.80 -7.63
CA VAL A 49 14.59 2.26 -7.52
C VAL A 49 14.18 2.73 -6.12
N LYS A 50 13.05 2.22 -5.60
CA LYS A 50 12.62 2.54 -4.23
C LYS A 50 13.65 2.11 -3.17
N ALA A 51 14.23 0.92 -3.34
CA ALA A 51 15.27 0.42 -2.43
C ALA A 51 16.51 1.33 -2.42
N ARG A 52 16.98 1.77 -3.60
CA ARG A 52 18.11 2.70 -3.70
C ARG A 52 17.81 4.06 -3.06
N ALA A 53 16.60 4.59 -3.27
CA ALA A 53 16.16 5.84 -2.64
C ALA A 53 16.13 5.71 -1.11
N TRP A 54 15.57 4.61 -0.60
CA TRP A 54 15.54 4.32 0.84
C TRP A 54 16.96 4.20 1.43
N GLN A 55 17.86 3.45 0.78
CA GLN A 55 19.26 3.31 1.22
C GLN A 55 20.02 4.64 1.24
N ALA A 56 19.80 5.48 0.23
CA ALA A 56 20.42 6.79 0.16
C ALA A 56 19.93 7.72 1.28
N LEU A 57 18.63 7.72 1.56
CA LEU A 57 18.03 8.49 2.65
C LEU A 57 18.53 8.01 4.02
N ASP A 58 18.49 6.69 4.27
CA ASP A 58 18.95 6.08 5.51
C ASP A 58 20.43 6.40 5.80
N ARG A 59 21.29 6.33 4.77
CA ARG A 59 22.69 6.75 4.90
C ARG A 59 22.80 8.24 5.27
N ALA A 60 22.08 9.12 4.57
CA ALA A 60 22.15 10.56 4.82
C ALA A 60 21.65 10.92 6.23
N LEU A 61 20.59 10.28 6.71
CA LEU A 61 20.08 10.48 8.08
C LEU A 61 21.12 10.06 9.13
N ARG A 62 21.78 8.90 8.94
CA ARG A 62 22.85 8.45 9.84
C ARG A 62 24.05 9.40 9.86
N GLU A 63 24.50 9.87 8.69
CA GLU A 63 25.59 10.84 8.57
C GLU A 63 25.24 12.16 9.28
N ALA A 64 23.98 12.60 9.15
CA ALA A 64 23.43 13.77 9.83
C ALA A 64 23.12 13.54 11.33
N ARG A 65 23.26 12.31 11.84
CA ARG A 65 22.88 11.91 13.22
C ARG A 65 21.43 12.24 13.57
N LEU A 66 20.55 12.14 12.57
CA LEU A 66 19.12 12.29 12.73
C LEU A 66 18.49 10.91 13.06
N PRO A 67 17.40 10.88 13.84
CA PRO A 67 16.67 9.64 14.13
C PRO A 67 16.11 8.99 12.87
#